data_AF-E8USC1-F1
#
_entry.id   AF-E8USC1-F1
#
_cell.length_a   1.000
_cell.length_b   1.000
_cell.length_c   1.000
_cell.angle_alpha   90.00
_cell.angle_beta   90.00
_cell.angle_gamma   90.00
#
_symmetry.space_group_name_H-M   'P 1'
#
loop_
_entity.id
_entity.type
_entity.pdbx_description
1 polymer ?
#
loop_
_entity_poly.entity_id
_entity_poly.type
_entity_poly.pdbx_seq_one_letter_code
_entity_poly.pdbx_strand_id
1 'polypeptide(L)' 'MIIGLGHVAYKVTDIDRSIEFYCEKLGLKEAFRLNHENGELMLVYLKVAEGQFIELFPGGIDKGKDEDERAGFKHLCLE' A
#
# COMPACT_ATOMS: atom_id res chain seq x y z
N MET A 1 14.13 20.60 -2.24
CA MET A 1 14.19 20.34 -0.78
C MET A 1 13.13 19.29 -0.46
N ILE A 2 13.44 18.30 0.37
CA ILE A 2 12.51 17.23 0.79
C ILE A 2 11.95 17.63 2.15
N ILE A 3 10.62 17.57 2.33
CA ILE A 3 9.93 18.07 3.53
C ILE A 3 9.07 17.02 4.26
N GLY A 4 9.01 15.79 3.74
CA GLY A 4 8.21 14.72 4.35
C GLY A 4 8.20 13.44 3.52
N LEU A 5 7.52 12.42 4.05
CA LEU A 5 7.24 11.17 3.35
C LEU A 5 5.84 11.24 2.76
N GLY A 6 5.75 11.31 1.42
CA GLY A 6 4.49 11.44 0.71
C GLY A 6 3.71 10.12 0.65
N HIS A 7 4.39 9.00 0.39
CA HIS A 7 3.77 7.69 0.44
C HIS A 7 4.76 6.56 0.69
N VAL A 8 4.22 5.42 1.09
CA VAL A 8 4.87 4.11 0.99
C VAL A 8 3.99 3.20 0.14
N ALA A 9 4.61 2.40 -0.73
CA ALA A 9 3.92 1.54 -1.68
C ALA A 9 4.14 0.06 -1.36
N TYR A 10 3.04 -0.70 -1.38
CA TYR A 10 3.05 -2.15 -1.21
C TYR A 10 2.43 -2.83 -2.41
N LYS A 11 3.06 -3.94 -2.81
CA LYS A 11 2.42 -4.90 -3.73
C LYS A 11 1.77 -6.00 -2.91
N VAL A 12 0.46 -6.20 -3.08
CA VAL A 12 -0.35 -7.09 -2.26
C VAL A 12 -0.93 -8.23 -3.09
N THR A 13 -1.08 -9.39 -2.47
CA THR A 13 -1.65 -10.61 -3.09
C THR A 13 -3.16 -10.52 -3.23
N ASP A 14 -3.83 -9.80 -2.32
CA ASP A 14 -5.27 -9.61 -2.29
C ASP A 14 -5.59 -8.15 -1.93
N ILE A 15 -6.18 -7.42 -2.89
CA ILE A 15 -6.45 -6.00 -2.74
C ILE A 15 -7.60 -5.73 -1.77
N ASP A 16 -8.66 -6.53 -1.82
CA ASP A 16 -9.86 -6.30 -1.03
C ASP A 16 -9.58 -6.59 0.45
N ARG A 17 -8.84 -7.67 0.74
CA ARG A 17 -8.37 -7.96 2.11
C ARG A 17 -7.45 -6.88 2.65
N SER A 18 -6.58 -6.32 1.80
CA SER A 18 -5.68 -5.25 2.21
C SER A 18 -6.46 -3.98 2.54
N ILE A 19 -7.45 -3.62 1.73
CA ILE A 19 -8.34 -2.48 2.00
C ILE A 19 -9.14 -2.71 3.28
N GLU A 20 -9.72 -3.92 3.48
CA GLU A 20 -10.42 -4.24 4.73
C GLU A 20 -9.51 -4.05 5.94
N PHE A 21 -8.27 -4.56 5.89
CA PHE A 21 -7.32 -4.41 6.98
C PHE A 21 -7.03 -2.93 7.30
N TYR A 22 -6.61 -2.14 6.30
CA TYR A 22 -6.20 -0.76 6.54
C TYR A 22 -7.40 0.16 6.84
N CYS A 23 -8.52 0.02 6.14
CA CYS A 23 -9.66 0.91 6.31
C CYS A 23 -10.57 0.47 7.48
N GLU A 24 -10.97 -0.80 7.52
CA GLU A 24 -11.95 -1.26 8.52
C GLU A 24 -11.32 -1.60 9.86
N LYS A 25 -10.09 -2.13 9.88
CA LYS A 25 -9.41 -2.49 11.15
C LYS A 25 -8.56 -1.36 11.71
N LEU A 26 -7.84 -0.62 10.85
CA LEU A 26 -6.96 0.47 11.28
C LEU A 26 -7.58 1.88 11.12
N GLY A 27 -8.75 2.01 10.48
CA GLY A 27 -9.48 3.28 10.40
C GLY A 27 -8.95 4.28 9.37
N LEU A 28 -8.06 3.85 8.45
CA LEU A 28 -7.66 4.68 7.31
C LEU A 28 -8.86 4.87 6.36
N LYS A 29 -8.70 5.79 5.41
CA LYS A 29 -9.73 6.05 4.39
C LYS A 29 -9.16 5.83 3.02
N GLU A 30 -9.91 5.11 2.19
CA GLU A 30 -9.65 5.10 0.76
C GLU A 30 -9.83 6.52 0.20
N ALA A 31 -8.79 7.04 -0.44
CA ALA A 31 -8.80 8.37 -1.03
C ALA A 31 -9.31 8.32 -2.48
N PHE A 32 -8.68 7.49 -3.31
CA PHE A 32 -9.05 7.26 -4.71
C PHE A 32 -8.33 6.02 -5.28
N ARG A 33 -8.81 5.57 -6.44
CA ARG A 33 -8.20 4.48 -7.21
C ARG A 33 -7.73 4.99 -8.56
N LEU A 34 -6.65 4.39 -9.07
CA LEU A 34 -6.20 4.60 -10.44
C LEU A 34 -6.35 3.29 -11.20
N ASN A 35 -6.82 3.38 -12.44
CA ASN A 35 -6.97 2.25 -13.35
C ASN A 35 -6.05 2.41 -14.55
N HIS A 36 -5.66 1.29 -15.15
CA HIS A 36 -5.05 1.26 -16.47
C HIS A 36 -6.05 1.66 -17.56
N GLU A 37 -5.55 1.95 -18.76
CA GLU A 37 -6.40 2.31 -19.91
C GLU A 37 -7.43 1.23 -20.27
N ASN A 38 -7.13 -0.04 -19.99
CA ASN A 38 -8.03 -1.17 -20.18
C ASN A 38 -9.10 -1.31 -19.09
N GLY A 39 -9.11 -0.43 -18.08
CA GLY A 39 -10.06 -0.43 -16.97
C GLY A 39 -9.66 -1.31 -15.79
N GLU A 40 -8.57 -2.07 -15.87
CA GLU A 40 -8.06 -2.86 -14.75
C GLU A 40 -7.48 -1.96 -13.65
N LEU A 41 -7.68 -2.36 -12.40
CA LEU A 41 -7.16 -1.62 -11.25
C LEU A 41 -5.63 -1.59 -11.27
N MET A 42 -5.05 -0.39 -11.28
CA MET A 42 -3.60 -0.19 -11.18
C MET A 42 -3.16 -0.13 -9.72
N LEU A 43 -3.81 0.71 -8.91
CA LEU A 43 -3.52 0.88 -7.48
C LEU A 43 -4.64 1.59 -6.73
N VAL A 44 -4.59 1.50 -5.39
CA VAL A 44 -5.47 2.23 -4.47
C VAL A 44 -4.65 3.10 -3.52
N TYR A 45 -5.05 4.36 -3.35
CA TYR A 45 -4.48 5.28 -2.35
C TYR A 45 -5.29 5.26 -1.07
N LEU A 46 -4.62 5.01 0.06
CA LEU A 46 -5.19 5.10 1.40
C LEU A 46 -4.60 6.31 2.12
N LYS A 47 -5.45 7.22 2.59
CA LYS A 47 -5.03 8.43 3.32
C LYS A 47 -4.65 8.07 4.75
N VAL A 48 -3.41 8.38 5.12
CA VAL A 48 -2.90 8.29 6.50
C VAL A 48 -3.05 9.64 7.19
N ALA A 49 -2.55 10.69 6.55
CA ALA A 49 -2.64 12.07 7.03
C ALA A 49 -2.72 13.03 5.84
N GLU A 50 -2.72 14.34 6.10
CA GLU A 50 -2.71 15.33 5.02
C GLU A 50 -1.42 15.23 4.20
N GLY A 51 -1.55 14.91 2.91
CA GLY A 51 -0.42 14.72 2.01
C GLY A 51 0.38 13.42 2.22
N GLN A 52 -0.09 12.48 3.05
CA GLN A 52 0.61 11.23 3.35
C GLN A 52 -0.29 10.00 3.10
N PHE A 53 0.24 9.03 2.36
CA PHE A 53 -0.56 7.91 1.86
C PHE A 53 0.14 6.55 1.95
N ILE A 54 -0.67 5.50 1.94
CA ILE A 54 -0.24 4.15 1.57
C ILE A 54 -0.79 3.83 0.18
N GLU A 55 0.05 3.33 -0.71
CA GLU A 55 -0.35 2.85 -2.03
C GLU A 55 -0.40 1.32 -2.04
N LEU A 56 -1.52 0.76 -2.50
CA LEU A 56 -1.70 -0.69 -2.66
C LEU A 56 -1.77 -1.05 -4.14
N PHE A 57 -0.79 -1.80 -4.61
CA PHE A 57 -0.73 -2.37 -5.96
C PHE A 57 -1.14 -3.84 -5.93
N PRO A 58 -2.06 -4.30 -6.79
CA PRO A 58 -2.42 -5.71 -6.88
C PRO A 58 -1.31 -6.55 -7.55
N GLY A 59 -1.47 -7.88 -7.52
CA GLY A 59 -0.58 -8.82 -8.20
C GLY A 59 0.73 -9.09 -7.47
N GLY A 60 0.73 -8.96 -6.15
CA GLY A 60 1.78 -9.49 -5.29
C GLY A 60 1.83 -11.01 -5.39
N ILE A 61 3.01 -11.58 -5.21
CA ILE A 61 3.23 -13.03 -5.15
C ILE A 61 3.86 -13.30 -3.79
N ASP A 62 3.40 -14.36 -3.11
CA ASP A 62 3.99 -14.76 -1.84
C ASP A 62 5.49 -15.02 -2.00
N LYS A 63 6.26 -14.36 -1.15
CA LYS A 63 7.72 -14.48 -1.12
C LYS A 63 8.09 -15.78 -0.42
N GLY A 64 9.01 -16.54 -1.00
CA GLY A 64 9.56 -17.75 -0.40
C GLY A 64 10.36 -17.44 0.87
N LYS A 65 10.62 -18.46 1.69
CA LYS A 65 11.26 -18.35 3.02
C LYS A 65 12.63 -17.65 3.05
N ASP A 66 13.34 -17.56 1.93
CA ASP A 66 14.72 -17.04 1.87
C ASP A 66 14.81 -15.51 1.60
N GLU A 67 13.69 -14.81 1.47
CA GLU A 67 13.71 -13.37 1.17
C GLU A 67 13.96 -12.46 2.39
N ASP A 68 13.76 -12.97 3.61
CA ASP A 68 13.93 -12.19 4.85
C ASP A 68 15.39 -11.76 5.13
N GLU A 69 16.35 -12.46 4.54
CA GLU A 69 17.80 -12.19 4.66
C GLU A 69 18.32 -11.17 3.64
N ARG A 70 17.50 -10.78 2.66
CA ARG A 70 17.90 -9.78 1.64
C ARG A 70 17.74 -8.36 2.18
N ALA A 71 18.56 -7.44 1.69
CA ALA A 71 18.37 -6.02 1.97
C ALA A 71 17.00 -5.55 1.44
N GLY A 72 16.22 -4.87 2.27
CA GLY A 72 14.86 -4.45 1.93
C GLY A 72 14.14 -3.69 3.05
N PHE A 73 12.88 -3.32 2.79
CA PHE A 73 12.01 -2.65 3.75
C PHE A 73 11.63 -3.59 4.89
N LYS A 74 11.78 -3.16 6.15
CA LYS A 74 11.49 -4.01 7.32
C LYS A 74 10.13 -3.73 7.97
N HIS A 75 9.80 -2.47 8.23
CA HIS A 75 8.49 -2.11 8.78
C HIS A 75 8.15 -0.64 8.51
N LEU A 76 6.85 -0.34 8.58
CA LEU A 76 6.30 1.01 8.70
C LEU A 76 5.79 1.18 10.13
N CYS A 77 6.01 2.36 10.72
CA CYS A 77 5.36 2.75 11.96
C CYS A 77 4.26 3.77 11.65
N LEU A 78 3.11 3.62 12.28
CA LEU A 78 2.01 4.57 12.30
C LEU A 78 1.82 5.03 13.75
N GLU A 79 1.51 6.31 13.96
CA GLU A 79 1.21 6.87 15.28
C GLU A 79 -0.27 6.68 15.66
#